data_AF-A0A6P5MXI5-F1
#
_entry.id   AF-A0A6P5MXI5-F1
#
_cell.length_a   1.000
_cell.length_b   1.000
_cell.length_c   1.000
_cell.angle_alpha   90.00
_cell.angle_beta   90.00
_cell.angle_gamma   90.00
#
_symmetry.space_group_name_H-M   'P 1'
#
loop_
_entity.id
_entity.type
_entity.pdbx_description
1 polymer ?
#
loop_
_entity_poly.entity_id
_entity_poly.type
_entity_poly.pdbx_seq_one_letter_code
_entity_poly.pdbx_strand_id
1 'polypeptide(L)'
;MWLFQTSFMVGEDVVGELTKSMQKIGLDMRVLALVNDTIGTLAGGRFYNQDVIAAVILGTGTNAAYVERANAIPKWHGPLPKSGDMVINMEWGNFRSSHLPLTEYDVAVDAESLNPGEQIFEKLISGMYLGDIVRIALLKMAEEADFFGDTVPLKLRVAFILRN
;
A
#
# COMPACT_ATOMS: atom_id res chain seq x y z
N MET A 1 -0.90 -6.82 4.49
CA MET A 1 -1.67 -7.78 3.67
C MET A 1 -2.77 -8.42 4.52
N TRP A 2 -4.04 -8.04 4.33
CA TRP A 2 -5.16 -8.70 4.98
C TRP A 2 -5.48 -9.99 4.20
N LEU A 3 -5.29 -11.15 4.83
CA LEU A 3 -5.55 -12.47 4.27
C LEU A 3 -7.06 -12.73 4.18
N PHE A 4 -7.69 -12.33 3.07
CA PHE A 4 -8.86 -13.04 2.58
C PHE A 4 -8.37 -14.10 1.58
N GLN A 5 -8.36 -15.36 2.01
CA GLN A 5 -8.08 -16.49 1.13
C GLN A 5 -9.39 -16.98 0.50
N THR A 6 -10.01 -16.12 -0.31
CA THR A 6 -11.21 -16.48 -1.10
C THR A 6 -10.76 -17.10 -2.42
N SER A 7 -10.24 -18.34 -2.38
CA SER A 7 -9.76 -19.06 -3.57
C SER A 7 -10.79 -19.11 -4.70
N PHE A 8 -12.08 -19.11 -4.36
CA PHE A 8 -13.20 -19.13 -5.30
C PHE A 8 -13.49 -17.78 -5.99
N MET A 9 -12.85 -16.68 -5.58
CA MET A 9 -13.02 -15.35 -6.19
C MET A 9 -11.82 -14.94 -7.06
N VAL A 10 -10.74 -15.73 -7.08
CA VAL A 10 -9.57 -15.42 -7.89
C VAL A 10 -9.93 -15.57 -9.36
N GLY A 11 -9.91 -14.45 -10.10
CA GLY A 11 -10.28 -14.39 -11.52
C GLY A 11 -11.76 -14.09 -11.80
N GLU A 12 -12.59 -13.97 -10.76
CA GLU A 12 -14.00 -13.63 -10.89
C GLU A 12 -14.22 -12.11 -10.96
N ASP A 13 -15.27 -11.70 -11.67
CA ASP A 13 -15.72 -10.31 -11.68
C ASP A 13 -16.48 -9.97 -10.40
N VAL A 14 -15.76 -9.35 -9.45
CA VAL A 14 -16.31 -8.91 -8.17
C VAL A 14 -17.48 -7.94 -8.31
N VAL A 15 -17.56 -7.15 -9.39
CA VAL A 15 -18.68 -6.23 -9.65
C VAL A 15 -19.93 -7.04 -10.02
N GLY A 16 -19.77 -8.07 -10.84
CA GLY A 16 -20.82 -9.01 -11.19
C GLY A 16 -21.38 -9.75 -9.97
N GLU A 17 -20.51 -10.28 -9.11
CA GLU A 17 -20.94 -11.02 -7.90
C GLU A 17 -21.65 -10.12 -6.88
N LEU A 18 -21.17 -8.89 -6.68
CA LEU A 18 -21.86 -7.91 -5.84
C LEU A 18 -23.24 -7.56 -6.41
N THR A 19 -23.33 -7.34 -7.73
CA THR A 19 -24.59 -7.04 -8.42
C THR A 19 -25.60 -8.17 -8.27
N LYS A 20 -25.18 -9.43 -8.49
CA LYS A 20 -26.03 -10.61 -8.27
C LYS A 20 -26.54 -10.68 -6.83
N SER A 21 -25.69 -10.35 -5.87
CA SER A 21 -26.03 -10.37 -4.45
C SER A 21 -27.05 -9.29 -4.08
N MET A 22 -26.91 -8.07 -4.63
CA MET A 22 -27.91 -6.99 -4.48
C MET A 22 -29.26 -7.36 -5.08
N GLN A 23 -29.27 -7.99 -6.27
CA GLN A 23 -30.50 -8.46 -6.92
C GLN A 23 -31.23 -9.52 -6.10
N LYS A 24 -30.50 -10.47 -5.48
CA LYS A 24 -31.09 -11.53 -4.65
C LYS A 24 -31.89 -11.00 -3.46
N ILE A 25 -31.49 -9.84 -2.92
CA ILE A 25 -32.19 -9.20 -1.80
C ILE A 25 -33.20 -8.12 -2.24
N GLY A 26 -33.41 -7.97 -3.56
CA GLY A 26 -34.30 -6.94 -4.11
C GLY A 26 -33.81 -5.51 -3.93
N LEU A 27 -32.50 -5.30 -3.77
CA LEU A 27 -31.92 -3.96 -3.60
C LEU A 27 -31.75 -3.28 -4.97
N ASP A 28 -32.51 -2.21 -5.21
CA ASP A 28 -32.42 -1.39 -6.42
C ASP A 28 -31.19 -0.45 -6.36
N MET A 29 -30.02 -1.03 -6.58
CA MET A 29 -28.74 -0.32 -6.63
C MET A 29 -27.91 -0.79 -7.83
N ARG A 30 -27.12 0.14 -8.39
CA ARG A 30 -26.23 -0.12 -9.53
C ARG A 30 -24.79 0.20 -9.17
N VAL A 31 -23.91 -0.78 -9.38
CA VAL A 31 -22.46 -0.56 -9.29
C VAL A 31 -21.98 0.09 -10.58
N LEU A 32 -21.54 1.35 -10.50
CA LEU A 32 -21.07 2.13 -11.66
C LEU A 32 -19.55 2.12 -11.82
N ALA A 33 -18.81 1.94 -10.73
CA ALA A 33 -17.37 1.96 -10.73
C ALA A 33 -16.80 1.09 -9.61
N LEU A 34 -15.68 0.44 -9.91
CA LEU A 34 -14.77 -0.14 -8.93
C LEU A 34 -13.59 0.82 -8.79
N VAL A 35 -13.27 1.23 -7.56
CA VAL A 35 -12.35 2.35 -7.32
C VAL A 35 -11.29 1.94 -6.30
N ASN A 36 -10.02 2.21 -6.62
CA ASN A 36 -8.93 2.13 -5.66
C ASN A 36 -9.04 3.32 -4.67
N ASP A 37 -8.74 3.08 -3.40
CA ASP A 37 -8.84 4.06 -2.31
C ASP A 37 -8.04 5.36 -2.56
N THR A 38 -6.86 5.25 -3.16
CA THR A 38 -5.99 6.40 -3.48
C THR A 38 -6.56 7.21 -4.65
N ILE A 39 -7.17 6.55 -5.65
CA ILE A 39 -7.97 7.22 -6.70
C ILE A 39 -9.18 7.93 -6.08
N GLY A 40 -9.87 7.29 -5.14
CA GLY A 40 -11.00 7.88 -4.42
C GLY A 40 -10.59 9.14 -3.65
N THR A 41 -9.41 9.11 -3.02
CA THR A 41 -8.82 10.26 -2.32
C THR A 41 -8.53 11.41 -3.29
N LEU A 42 -7.97 11.12 -4.47
CA LEU A 42 -7.73 12.10 -5.53
C LEU A 42 -9.04 12.71 -6.04
N ALA A 43 -10.04 11.87 -6.33
CA ALA A 43 -11.33 12.31 -6.82
C ALA A 43 -12.06 13.21 -5.80
N GLY A 44 -12.03 12.82 -4.51
CA GLY A 44 -12.58 13.62 -3.42
C GLY A 44 -11.88 14.97 -3.27
N GLY A 45 -10.55 15.00 -3.31
CA GLY A 45 -9.79 16.25 -3.28
C GLY A 45 -10.10 17.16 -4.47
N ARG A 46 -10.13 16.59 -5.68
CA ARG A 46 -10.37 17.34 -6.92
C ARG A 46 -11.80 17.85 -7.05
N PHE A 47 -12.77 17.16 -6.43
CA PHE A 47 -14.15 17.65 -6.33
C PHE A 47 -14.22 19.02 -5.64
N TYR A 48 -13.44 19.23 -4.58
CA TYR A 48 -13.42 20.51 -3.84
C TYR A 48 -12.41 21.52 -4.40
N ASN A 49 -11.31 21.06 -5.01
CA ASN A 49 -10.28 21.92 -5.56
C ASN A 49 -9.72 21.35 -6.87
N GLN A 50 -9.99 22.03 -7.99
CA GLN A 50 -9.57 21.59 -9.33
C GLN A 50 -8.04 21.58 -9.53
N ASP A 51 -7.27 22.26 -8.67
CA ASP A 51 -5.81 22.29 -8.74
C ASP A 51 -5.15 21.03 -8.15
N VAL A 52 -5.92 20.14 -7.52
CA VAL A 52 -5.40 18.88 -7.00
C VAL A 52 -4.97 17.97 -8.16
N ILE A 53 -3.68 17.68 -8.25
CA ILE A 53 -3.09 16.82 -9.29
C ILE A 53 -2.65 15.44 -8.79
N ALA A 54 -2.53 15.26 -7.47
CA ALA A 54 -2.05 14.02 -6.87
C ALA A 54 -2.71 13.79 -5.50
N ALA A 55 -2.78 12.52 -5.12
CA ALA A 55 -3.17 12.06 -3.80
C ALA A 55 -2.16 11.04 -3.30
N VAL A 56 -1.90 11.06 -2.00
CA VAL A 56 -0.94 10.18 -1.35
C VAL A 56 -1.59 9.61 -0.10
N ILE A 57 -1.47 8.30 0.08
CA ILE A 57 -1.82 7.60 1.31
C ILE A 57 -0.54 7.32 2.08
N LEU A 58 -0.50 7.76 3.33
CA LEU A 58 0.54 7.46 4.31
C LEU A 58 -0.15 6.95 5.58
N GLY A 59 -0.20 5.63 5.73
CA GLY A 59 -0.84 4.97 6.86
C GLY A 59 -0.21 3.62 7.11
N THR A 60 -1.03 2.59 7.36
CA THR A 60 -0.54 1.20 7.46
C THR A 60 0.22 0.78 6.19
N GLY A 61 -0.30 1.12 5.02
CA GLY A 61 0.42 1.03 3.74
C GLY A 61 0.76 2.41 3.20
N THR A 62 1.32 2.45 1.99
CA THR A 62 1.49 3.69 1.25
C THR A 62 1.19 3.50 -0.23
N ASN A 63 0.55 4.50 -0.82
CA ASN A 63 0.32 4.55 -2.26
C ASN A 63 0.20 6.00 -2.74
N ALA A 64 0.30 6.21 -4.05
CA ALA A 64 0.02 7.48 -4.70
C ALA A 64 -0.79 7.29 -5.97
N ALA A 65 -1.63 8.28 -6.26
CA ALA A 65 -2.32 8.42 -7.52
C ALA A 65 -2.17 9.86 -8.02
N TYR A 66 -2.12 10.05 -9.33
CA TYR A 66 -2.01 11.38 -9.93
C TYR A 66 -2.72 11.48 -11.26
N VAL A 67 -2.92 12.71 -11.73
CA VAL A 67 -3.47 13.02 -13.05
C VAL A 67 -2.35 13.16 -14.06
N GLU A 68 -2.29 12.26 -15.03
CA GLU A 68 -1.36 12.28 -16.16
C GLU A 68 -2.09 12.71 -17.43
N ARG A 69 -1.37 13.30 -18.38
CA ARG A 69 -1.88 13.53 -19.74
C ARG A 69 -2.02 12.19 -20.44
N ALA A 70 -3.23 11.87 -20.89
CA ALA A 70 -3.53 10.56 -21.49
C ALA A 70 -2.66 10.25 -22.72
N ASN A 71 -2.25 11.27 -23.47
CA ASN A 71 -1.35 11.14 -24.63
C ASN A 71 0.13 10.92 -24.27
N ALA A 72 0.51 11.08 -23.00
CA ALA A 72 1.86 10.88 -22.50
C ALA A 72 2.06 9.47 -21.90
N ILE A 73 1.11 8.54 -22.08
CA ILE A 73 1.18 7.16 -21.58
C ILE A 73 1.40 6.19 -22.75
N PRO A 74 2.65 5.82 -23.10
CA PRO A 74 2.93 5.02 -24.29
C PRO A 74 2.30 3.62 -24.29
N LYS A 75 2.04 3.06 -23.09
CA LYS A 75 1.43 1.73 -22.95
C LYS A 75 -0.09 1.72 -23.17
N TRP A 76 -0.74 2.89 -23.18
CA TRP A 76 -2.19 2.99 -23.31
C TRP A 76 -2.60 3.11 -24.77
N HIS A 77 -3.39 2.14 -25.24
CA HIS A 77 -3.91 2.09 -26.62
C HIS A 77 -5.45 2.16 -26.66
N GLY A 78 -6.09 2.39 -25.50
CA GLY A 78 -7.53 2.46 -25.37
C GLY A 78 -8.11 3.84 -25.72
N PRO A 79 -9.44 3.99 -25.65
CA PRO A 79 -10.08 5.28 -25.88
C PRO A 79 -9.56 6.32 -24.88
N LEU A 80 -9.32 7.54 -25.36
CA LEU A 80 -8.87 8.63 -24.50
C LEU A 80 -10.06 9.25 -23.74
N PRO A 81 -9.87 9.64 -22.47
CA PRO A 81 -10.84 10.44 -21.73
C PRO A 81 -11.12 11.76 -22.46
N LYS A 82 -12.38 12.25 -22.37
CA LYS A 82 -12.78 13.52 -23.02
C LYS A 82 -11.98 14.73 -22.53
N SER A 83 -11.55 14.72 -21.28
CA SER A 83 -10.72 15.78 -20.69
C SER A 83 -9.28 15.77 -21.19
N GLY A 84 -8.80 14.66 -21.77
CA GLY A 84 -7.38 14.41 -22.01
C GLY A 84 -6.59 14.01 -20.76
N ASP A 85 -7.23 14.01 -19.59
CA ASP A 85 -6.64 13.65 -18.30
C ASP A 85 -6.92 12.17 -17.99
N MET A 86 -5.88 11.42 -17.62
CA MET A 86 -5.94 10.02 -17.17
C MET A 86 -5.47 9.93 -15.72
N VAL A 87 -6.28 9.34 -14.84
CA VAL A 87 -5.84 9.05 -13.47
C VAL A 87 -4.97 7.80 -13.46
N ILE A 88 -3.79 7.91 -12.87
CA ILE A 88 -2.84 6.82 -12.70
C ILE A 88 -2.80 6.44 -11.22
N ASN A 89 -3.16 5.19 -10.93
CA ASN A 89 -2.78 4.54 -9.67
C ASN A 89 -1.35 4.00 -9.83
N MET A 90 -0.43 4.47 -9.00
CA MET A 90 0.99 4.14 -9.14
C MET A 90 1.35 2.79 -8.53
N GLU A 91 0.61 2.36 -7.49
CA GLU A 91 1.01 1.23 -6.63
C GLU A 91 2.48 1.33 -6.21
N TRP A 92 2.88 2.53 -5.75
CA TRP A 92 4.29 2.91 -5.64
C TRP A 92 5.03 2.20 -4.50
N GLY A 93 4.34 1.40 -3.68
CA GLY A 93 4.93 0.68 -2.57
C GLY A 93 6.04 -0.26 -3.05
N ASN A 94 5.92 -0.77 -4.28
CA ASN A 94 6.91 -1.62 -4.91
C ASN A 94 8.06 -0.87 -5.61
N PHE A 95 8.13 0.46 -5.49
CA PHE A 95 9.26 1.22 -6.02
C PHE A 95 10.57 0.74 -5.37
N ARG A 96 11.60 0.57 -6.19
CA ARG A 96 12.93 0.15 -5.76
C ARG A 96 14.00 0.88 -6.56
N SER A 97 15.05 1.32 -5.88
CA SER A 97 16.21 1.95 -6.48
C SER A 97 17.45 1.69 -5.63
N SER A 98 18.63 1.67 -6.25
CA SER A 98 19.92 1.67 -5.54
C SER A 98 20.16 2.97 -4.76
N HIS A 99 19.35 4.01 -5.01
CA HIS A 99 19.40 5.28 -4.30
C HIS A 99 18.55 5.31 -3.03
N LEU A 100 17.76 4.25 -2.75
CA LEU A 100 17.07 4.13 -1.47
C LEU A 100 18.13 3.86 -0.37
N PRO A 101 18.13 4.64 0.72
CA PRO A 101 19.14 4.52 1.77
C PRO A 101 18.82 3.33 2.70
N LEU A 102 18.87 2.11 2.16
CA LEU A 102 18.59 0.89 2.92
C LEU A 102 19.67 0.66 3.97
N THR A 103 19.25 0.48 5.22
CA THR A 103 20.08 0.03 6.33
C THR A 103 20.01 -1.49 6.49
N GLU A 104 20.87 -2.05 7.33
CA GLU A 104 20.77 -3.47 7.72
C GLU A 104 19.43 -3.82 8.37
N TYR A 105 18.79 -2.86 9.05
CA TYR A 105 17.50 -3.05 9.71
C TYR A 105 16.37 -3.19 8.68
N ASP A 106 16.39 -2.37 7.63
CA ASP A 106 15.41 -2.45 6.54
C ASP A 106 15.54 -3.78 5.79
N VAL A 107 16.78 -4.24 5.57
CA VAL A 107 17.05 -5.55 4.94
C VAL A 107 16.53 -6.70 5.82
N ALA A 108 16.69 -6.61 7.14
CA ALA A 108 16.17 -7.61 8.07
C ALA A 108 14.64 -7.63 8.10
N VAL A 109 13.98 -6.45 8.13
CA VAL A 109 12.51 -6.35 8.02
C VAL A 109 12.01 -6.96 6.71
N ASP A 110 12.68 -6.69 5.59
CA ASP A 110 12.32 -7.26 4.29
C ASP A 110 12.45 -8.79 4.27
N ALA A 111 13.56 -9.32 4.78
CA ALA A 111 13.83 -10.75 4.81
C ALA A 111 12.84 -11.55 5.67
N GLU A 112 12.35 -10.97 6.78
CA GLU A 112 11.36 -11.59 7.67
C GLU A 112 9.91 -11.35 7.23
N SER A 113 9.68 -10.53 6.20
CA SER A 113 8.34 -10.22 5.71
C SER A 113 7.70 -11.38 4.94
N LEU A 114 6.37 -11.31 4.75
CA LEU A 114 5.63 -12.29 3.93
C LEU A 114 5.99 -12.24 2.44
N ASN A 115 6.61 -11.15 1.99
CA ASN A 115 6.93 -10.86 0.60
C ASN A 115 8.34 -10.27 0.45
N PRO A 116 9.42 -11.05 0.73
CA PRO A 116 10.79 -10.56 0.63
C PRO A 116 11.13 -10.07 -0.77
N GLY A 117 11.81 -8.93 -0.87
CA GLY A 117 12.19 -8.31 -2.15
C GLY A 117 11.10 -7.48 -2.83
N GLU A 118 9.88 -7.49 -2.29
CA GLU A 118 8.73 -6.71 -2.77
C GLU A 118 8.36 -5.60 -1.79
N GLN A 119 7.58 -4.61 -2.25
CA GLN A 119 7.08 -3.51 -1.43
C GLN A 119 8.20 -2.75 -0.69
N ILE A 120 9.39 -2.64 -1.29
CA ILE A 120 10.58 -2.06 -0.64
C ILE A 120 10.32 -0.61 -0.20
N PHE A 121 9.71 0.21 -1.04
CA PHE A 121 9.39 1.60 -0.68
C PHE A 121 8.35 1.66 0.44
N GLU A 122 7.32 0.80 0.41
CA GLU A 122 6.34 0.73 1.50
C GLU A 122 6.99 0.30 2.82
N LYS A 123 7.87 -0.69 2.80
CA LYS A 123 8.61 -1.16 3.98
C LYS A 123 9.46 -0.07 4.62
N LEU A 124 9.94 0.88 3.84
CA LEU A 124 10.74 1.99 4.36
C LEU A 124 9.92 3.10 5.01
N ILE A 125 8.71 3.39 4.53
CA ILE A 125 8.00 4.62 4.91
C ILE A 125 6.64 4.41 5.57
N SER A 126 6.05 3.22 5.45
CA SER A 126 4.69 2.99 5.95
C SER A 126 4.67 2.71 7.45
N GLY A 127 3.58 3.10 8.09
CA GLY A 127 3.38 2.92 9.51
C GLY A 127 3.39 1.46 9.96
N MET A 128 3.16 0.50 9.06
CA MET A 128 3.25 -0.93 9.38
C MET A 128 4.68 -1.36 9.73
N TYR A 129 5.69 -0.75 9.11
CA TYR A 129 7.09 -1.22 9.20
C TYR A 129 7.99 -0.32 10.04
N LEU A 130 7.67 0.97 10.18
CA LEU A 130 8.47 1.90 10.98
C LEU A 130 8.71 1.41 12.42
N GLY A 131 7.70 0.83 13.06
CA GLY A 131 7.85 0.24 14.40
C GLY A 131 8.76 -0.98 14.41
N ASP A 132 8.76 -1.78 13.34
CA ASP A 132 9.59 -2.99 13.27
C ASP A 132 11.05 -2.68 12.94
N ILE A 133 11.31 -1.66 12.13
CA ILE A 133 12.67 -1.13 11.92
C ILE A 133 13.28 -0.71 13.26
N VAL A 134 12.53 0.07 14.06
CA VAL A 134 12.96 0.47 15.41
C VAL A 134 13.13 -0.75 16.32
N ARG A 135 12.24 -1.74 16.25
CA ARG A 135 12.34 -2.98 17.02
C ARG A 135 13.66 -3.70 16.73
N ILE A 136 14.04 -3.87 15.46
CA ILE A 136 15.28 -4.55 15.09
C ILE A 136 16.50 -3.76 15.55
N ALA A 137 16.50 -2.44 15.39
CA ALA A 137 17.58 -1.60 15.90
C ALA A 137 17.74 -1.73 17.43
N LEU A 138 16.64 -1.68 18.18
CA LEU A 138 16.66 -1.88 19.63
C LEU A 138 17.08 -3.30 20.02
N LEU A 139 16.67 -4.31 19.27
CA LEU A 139 17.06 -5.70 19.53
C LEU A 139 18.57 -5.87 19.38
N LYS A 140 19.15 -5.30 18.32
CA LYS A 140 20.60 -5.31 18.10
C LYS A 140 21.34 -4.60 19.24
N MET A 141 20.89 -3.42 19.67
CA MET A 141 21.47 -2.71 20.81
C MET A 141 21.35 -3.49 22.12
N ALA A 142 20.24 -4.21 22.34
CA ALA A 142 20.04 -5.04 23.51
C ALA A 142 21.01 -6.24 23.53
N GLU A 143 21.32 -6.82 22.37
CA GLU A 143 22.19 -7.98 22.23
C GLU A 143 23.69 -7.64 22.22
N GLU A 144 24.05 -6.47 21.69
CA GLU A 144 25.46 -6.09 21.46
C GLU A 144 26.01 -5.07 22.45
N ALA A 145 25.13 -4.34 23.15
CA ALA A 145 25.53 -3.18 23.98
C ALA A 145 24.84 -3.13 25.34
N ASP A 146 24.23 -4.24 25.79
CA ASP A 146 23.50 -4.34 27.07
C ASP A 146 22.52 -3.17 27.30
N PHE A 147 21.87 -2.69 26.22
CA PHE A 147 21.05 -1.47 26.25
C PHE A 147 19.88 -1.55 27.26
N PHE A 148 19.41 -2.76 27.55
CA PHE A 148 18.39 -3.04 28.58
C PHE A 148 18.96 -3.80 29.79
N GLY A 149 20.29 -3.78 29.99
CA GLY A 149 21.03 -4.57 30.98
C GLY A 149 21.31 -5.99 30.51
N ASP A 150 21.67 -6.87 31.47
CA ASP A 150 22.16 -8.24 31.21
C ASP A 150 21.15 -9.17 30.52
N THR A 151 19.90 -8.75 30.34
CA THR A 151 18.83 -9.57 29.76
C THR A 151 18.10 -8.83 28.65
N VAL A 152 18.10 -9.42 27.46
CA VAL A 152 17.31 -8.94 26.32
C VAL A 152 15.81 -9.14 26.59
N PRO A 153 14.97 -8.10 26.51
CA PRO A 153 13.53 -8.24 26.70
C PRO A 153 12.93 -9.20 25.66
N LEU A 154 12.34 -10.31 26.11
CA LEU A 154 11.77 -11.35 25.22
C LEU A 154 10.73 -10.80 24.25
N LYS A 155 9.97 -9.77 24.65
CA LYS A 155 8.97 -9.13 23.78
C LYS A 155 9.60 -8.49 22.55
N LEU A 156 10.85 -8.01 22.65
CA LEU A 156 11.56 -7.34 21.54
C LEU A 156 11.95 -8.31 20.41
N ARG A 157 11.93 -9.62 20.70
CA ARG A 157 12.12 -10.70 19.71
C ARG A 157 10.86 -11.00 18.91
N VAL A 158 9.70 -10.44 19.28
CA VAL A 158 8.44 -10.66 18.58
C VAL A 158 8.31 -9.64 17.46
N ALA A 159 8.35 -10.11 16.21
CA ALA A 159 8.16 -9.26 15.03
C ALA A 159 6.83 -8.48 15.11
N PHE A 160 6.88 -7.22 14.69
CA PHE A 160 5.76 -6.27 14.69
C PHE A 160 5.13 -6.06 16.07
N ILE A 161 5.87 -6.22 17.17
CA ILE A 161 5.34 -5.95 18.52
C ILE A 161 5.17 -4.45 18.79
N LEU A 162 6.03 -3.62 18.21
CA LEU A 162 5.96 -2.17 18.29
C LEU A 162 5.03 -1.68 17.17
N ARG A 163 3.78 -1.35 17.53
CA ARG A 163 2.77 -0.84 16.61
C ARG A 163 2.32 0.55 17.08
N ASN A 164 1.98 1.41 16.12
CA ASN A 164 1.29 2.68 16.36
C ASN A 164 -0.19 2.47 16.72
#